data_AF-A0A1Q8QBY5-F1
#
_entry.id   AF-A0A1Q8QBY5-F1
#
_cell.length_a   1.000
_cell.length_b   1.000
_cell.length_c   1.000
_cell.angle_alpha   90.00
_cell.angle_beta   90.00
_cell.angle_gamma   90.00
#
_symmetry.space_group_name_H-M   'P 1'
#
loop_
_entity.id
_entity.type
_entity.pdbx_description
1 polymer ?
#
loop_
_entity_poly.entity_id
_entity_poly.type
_entity_poly.pdbx_seq_one_letter_code
_entity_poly.pdbx_strand_id
1 'polypeptide(L)'
;MAVRLDAAVTTLALYTAQLQDALAAALADLPPGGVVYRSKIEAVASSLPGVIDRQVKVPQANFVAVVDAKRLEWPRLGLVQAEAL
;
A
#
# COMPACT_ATOMS: atom_id res chain seq x y z
N MET A 1 -5.14 -6.84 0.23
CA MET A 1 -4.39 -7.26 -0.99
C MET A 1 -4.17 -8.76 -0.91
N ALA A 2 -4.03 -9.45 -2.04
CA ALA A 2 -3.65 -10.87 -2.03
C ALA A 2 -2.15 -11.02 -2.30
N VAL A 3 -1.48 -11.96 -1.63
CA VAL A 3 -0.03 -12.17 -1.76
C VAL A 3 0.34 -13.65 -1.68
N ARG A 4 1.26 -14.08 -2.54
CA ARG A 4 1.95 -15.37 -2.44
C ARG A 4 3.34 -15.15 -1.86
N LEU A 5 3.64 -15.83 -0.77
CA LEU A 5 4.87 -15.65 0.01
C LEU A 5 5.70 -16.94 0.02
N ASP A 6 7.02 -16.79 0.09
CA ASP A 6 7.94 -17.85 0.47
C ASP A 6 7.90 -18.04 2.00
N ALA A 7 7.32 -19.17 2.42
CA ALA A 7 7.15 -19.53 3.83
C ALA A 7 8.48 -19.76 4.57
N ALA A 8 9.59 -19.98 3.85
CA ALA A 8 10.92 -20.06 4.46
C ALA A 8 11.48 -18.69 4.84
N VAL A 9 10.97 -17.61 4.24
CA VAL A 9 11.49 -16.24 4.41
C VAL A 9 10.58 -15.39 5.30
N THR A 10 9.26 -15.51 5.17
CA THR A 10 8.32 -14.68 5.92
C THR A 10 6.99 -15.38 6.18
N THR A 11 6.18 -14.80 7.07
CA THR A 11 4.80 -15.22 7.33
C THR A 11 3.82 -14.13 6.90
N LEU A 12 2.56 -14.48 6.66
CA LEU A 12 1.54 -13.49 6.29
C LEU A 12 1.40 -12.37 7.35
N ALA A 13 1.46 -12.73 8.64
CA ALA A 13 1.38 -11.77 9.73
C ALA A 13 2.57 -10.80 9.74
N LEU A 14 3.80 -11.33 9.61
CA LEU A 14 5.01 -10.52 9.55
C LEU A 14 5.03 -9.62 8.30
N TYR A 15 4.69 -10.18 7.14
CA TYR A 15 4.56 -9.42 5.91
C TYR A 15 3.56 -8.27 6.03
N THR A 16 2.38 -8.53 6.62
CA THR A 16 1.33 -7.51 6.78
C THR A 16 1.80 -6.36 7.67
N ALA A 17 2.49 -6.67 8.78
CA ALA A 17 3.06 -5.65 9.67
C ALA A 17 4.13 -4.82 8.96
N GLN A 18 5.10 -5.47 8.29
CA GLN A 18 6.16 -4.77 7.54
C GLN A 18 5.59 -3.91 6.41
N LEU A 19 4.55 -4.38 5.74
CA LEU A 19 3.88 -3.66 4.68
C LEU A 19 3.14 -2.42 5.20
N GLN A 20 2.47 -2.52 6.37
CA GLN A 20 1.85 -1.38 7.02
C GLN A 20 2.91 -0.28 7.27
N ASP A 21 4.05 -0.63 7.83
CA ASP A 21 5.13 0.31 8.14
C ASP A 21 5.77 0.88 6.87
N ALA A 22 6.05 0.04 5.88
CA ALA A 22 6.68 0.47 4.63
C ALA A 22 5.76 1.41 3.82
N LEU A 23 4.45 1.13 3.78
CA LEU A 23 3.49 2.04 3.14
C LEU A 23 3.31 3.32 3.95
N ALA A 24 3.36 3.27 5.28
CA ALA A 24 3.27 4.46 6.11
C ALA A 24 4.44 5.41 5.83
N ALA A 25 5.66 4.85 5.77
CA ALA A 25 6.86 5.60 5.39
C ALA A 25 6.77 6.14 3.96
N ALA A 26 6.36 5.31 2.99
CA ALA A 26 6.28 5.72 1.59
C ALA A 26 5.24 6.82 1.31
N LEU A 27 4.26 6.99 2.18
CA LEU A 27 3.19 7.99 2.07
C LEU A 27 3.29 9.11 3.12
N ALA A 28 4.32 9.12 3.97
CA ALA A 28 4.47 10.09 5.05
C ALA A 28 4.51 11.53 4.53
N ASP A 29 5.23 11.74 3.44
CA ASP A 29 5.45 13.05 2.82
C ASP A 29 4.41 13.42 1.75
N LEU A 30 3.31 12.65 1.66
CA LEU A 30 2.25 12.96 0.70
C LEU A 30 1.59 14.31 1.07
N PRO A 31 1.67 15.34 0.21
CA PRO A 31 1.07 16.62 0.52
C PRO A 31 -0.46 16.53 0.46
N PRO A 32 -1.18 17.46 1.13
CA PRO A 32 -2.60 17.67 0.89
C PRO A 32 -2.89 17.83 -0.62
N GLY A 33 -3.96 17.22 -1.12
CA GLY A 33 -4.28 17.19 -2.54
C GLY A 33 -3.40 16.25 -3.38
N GLY A 34 -2.46 15.53 -2.75
CA GLY A 34 -1.56 14.61 -3.42
C GLY A 34 -2.26 13.40 -4.05
N VAL A 35 -1.58 12.80 -5.04
CA VAL A 35 -2.02 11.58 -5.71
C VAL A 35 -1.34 10.37 -5.08
N VAL A 36 -2.12 9.35 -4.71
CA VAL A 36 -1.59 8.04 -4.33
C VAL A 36 -1.59 7.15 -5.56
N TYR A 37 -0.38 6.86 -6.06
CA TYR A 37 -0.22 5.98 -7.22
C TYR A 37 -0.33 4.52 -6.82
N ARG A 38 -1.21 3.77 -7.50
CA ARG A 38 -1.37 2.33 -7.31
C ARG A 38 -0.05 1.57 -7.55
N SER A 39 0.71 1.99 -8.57
CA SER A 39 2.03 1.44 -8.88
C SER A 39 3.05 1.63 -7.76
N LYS A 40 2.97 2.72 -6.99
CA LYS A 40 3.85 2.95 -5.83
C LYS A 40 3.54 1.95 -4.72
N ILE A 41 2.26 1.70 -4.43
CA ILE A 41 1.83 0.68 -3.46
C ILE A 41 2.32 -0.70 -3.91
N GLU A 42 2.15 -1.04 -5.18
CA GLU A 42 2.64 -2.31 -5.73
C GLU A 42 4.17 -2.42 -5.66
N ALA A 43 4.91 -1.35 -5.92
CA ALA A 43 6.37 -1.36 -5.82
C ALA A 43 6.83 -1.59 -4.38
N VAL A 44 6.25 -0.88 -3.40
CA VAL A 44 6.55 -1.08 -1.97
C VAL A 44 6.24 -2.50 -1.56
N ALA A 45 5.06 -3.01 -1.91
CA ALA A 45 4.66 -4.38 -1.61
C ALA A 45 5.59 -5.43 -2.25
N SER A 46 6.16 -5.14 -3.43
CA SER A 46 7.14 -6.02 -4.10
C SER A 46 8.47 -6.11 -3.40
N SER A 47 8.86 -5.02 -2.75
CA SER A 47 10.22 -4.84 -2.24
C SER A 47 10.46 -5.57 -0.93
N LEU A 48 9.39 -6.07 -0.31
CA LEU A 48 9.46 -6.80 0.95
C LEU A 48 9.98 -8.23 0.74
N PRO A 49 10.76 -8.76 1.70
CA PRO A 49 11.32 -10.11 1.60
C PRO A 49 10.24 -11.20 1.47
N GLY A 50 10.54 -12.21 0.66
CA GLY A 50 9.70 -13.40 0.52
C GLY A 50 8.47 -13.22 -0.36
N VAL A 51 8.30 -12.08 -1.04
CA VAL A 51 7.18 -11.88 -1.98
C VAL A 51 7.46 -12.59 -3.30
N ILE A 52 6.63 -13.57 -3.64
CA ILE A 52 6.69 -14.30 -4.92
C ILE A 52 5.74 -13.65 -5.93
N ASP A 53 4.52 -13.33 -5.49
CA ASP A 53 3.49 -12.71 -6.32
C ASP A 53 2.54 -11.88 -5.45
N ARG A 54 1.88 -10.87 -6.03
CA ARG A 54 0.99 -9.98 -5.29
C ARG A 54 -0.05 -9.34 -6.19
N GLN A 55 -1.21 -9.08 -5.61
CA GLN A 55 -2.30 -8.38 -6.26
C GLN A 55 -2.89 -7.31 -5.33
N VAL A 56 -2.68 -6.05 -5.68
CA VAL A 56 -3.32 -4.92 -5.00
C VAL A 56 -4.77 -4.80 -5.48
N LYS A 57 -5.70 -5.21 -4.62
CA LYS A 57 -7.15 -5.15 -4.83
C LYS A 57 -7.72 -3.74 -4.58
N VAL A 58 -7.21 -3.06 -3.56
CA VAL A 58 -7.61 -1.70 -3.18
C VAL A 58 -6.34 -0.89 -2.92
N PRO A 59 -6.20 0.31 -3.52
CA PRO A 59 -7.14 0.92 -4.47
C PRO A 59 -7.09 0.25 -5.86
N GLN A 60 -8.22 0.28 -6.58
CA GLN A 60 -8.33 -0.28 -7.95
C GLN A 60 -7.66 0.61 -9.02
N ALA A 61 -7.53 1.90 -8.73
CA ALA A 61 -6.88 2.91 -9.56
C ALA A 61 -6.02 3.83 -8.69
N ASN A 62 -5.36 4.81 -9.30
CA ASN A 62 -4.73 5.88 -8.53
C ASN A 62 -5.78 6.62 -7.72
N PHE A 63 -5.50 6.91 -6.45
CA PHE A 63 -6.35 7.79 -5.65
C PHE A 63 -5.92 9.23 -5.92
N VAL A 64 -6.81 10.01 -6.51
CA VAL A 64 -6.60 11.44 -6.76
C VAL A 64 -7.47 12.20 -5.77
N ALA A 65 -6.84 12.92 -4.84
CA ALA A 65 -7.57 13.74 -3.87
C ALA A 65 -8.35 14.85 -4.57
N VAL A 66 -9.56 15.13 -4.07
CA VAL A 66 -10.33 16.27 -4.56
C VAL A 66 -9.71 17.58 -4.04
N VAL A 67 -9.44 18.49 -4.97
CA VAL A 67 -8.98 19.85 -4.68
C VAL A 67 -9.91 20.81 -5.42
N ASP A 68 -10.79 21.48 -4.67
CA ASP A 68 -11.74 22.45 -5.20
C ASP A 68 -11.92 23.65 -4.26
N ALA A 69 -12.78 24.59 -4.63
CA ALA A 69 -13.02 25.82 -3.85
C ALA A 69 -13.67 25.58 -2.47
N LYS A 70 -14.18 24.38 -2.20
CA LYS A 70 -14.89 24.01 -0.96
C LYS A 70 -14.13 23.02 -0.10
N ARG A 71 -13.25 22.20 -0.69
CA ARG A 71 -12.50 21.18 0.05
C ARG A 71 -11.15 20.85 -0.57
N LEU A 72 -10.23 20.48 0.33
CA LEU A 72 -8.92 19.93 0.04
C LEU A 72 -8.83 18.59 0.77
N GLU A 73 -8.84 17.50 0.01
CA GLU A 73 -8.68 16.16 0.59
C GLU A 73 -7.20 15.84 0.82
N TRP A 74 -6.91 15.17 1.93
CA TRP A 74 -5.55 14.71 2.25
C TRP A 74 -5.57 13.19 2.44
N PRO A 75 -5.04 12.42 1.48
CA PRO A 75 -5.00 10.98 1.59
C PRO A 75 -4.07 10.57 2.75
N ARG A 76 -4.56 9.68 3.61
CA ARG A 76 -3.78 9.10 4.71
C ARG A 76 -3.88 7.58 4.63
N LEU A 77 -2.80 6.92 5.00
CA LEU A 77 -2.79 5.46 5.06
C LEU A 77 -3.77 5.00 6.15
N GLY A 78 -4.70 4.14 5.77
CA GLY A 78 -5.58 3.43 6.69
C GLY A 78 -4.97 2.11 7.15
N LEU A 79 -5.84 1.16 7.49
CA LEU A 79 -5.42 -0.21 7.79
C LEU A 79 -5.03 -0.94 6.51
N VAL A 80 -3.86 -1.58 6.54
CA VAL A 80 -3.38 -2.46 5.49
C VAL A 80 -3.68 -3.90 5.88
N GLN A 81 -4.33 -4.63 4.98
CA GLN A 81 -4.62 -6.05 5.15
C GLN A 81 -4.06 -6.82 3.96
N ALA A 82 -3.36 -7.91 4.24
CA ALA A 82 -2.96 -8.89 3.26
C ALA A 82 -3.65 -10.23 3.55
N GLU A 83 -3.98 -10.96 2.50
CA GLU A 83 -4.50 -12.32 2.53
C GLU A 83 -3.62 -13.20 1.64
N ALA A 84 -3.58 -14.51 1.93
CA ALA A 84 -2.87 -15.44 1.07
C ALA A 84 -3.58 -15.54 -0.29
N LEU A 85 -2.77 -15.60 -1.36
CA LEU A 85 -3.22 -15.75 -2.74
C LEU A 85 -3.46 -17.23 -3.08
#